data_AF-A0A4Q2VNW4-F1
#
_entry.id   AF-A0A4Q2VNW4-F1
#
_cell.length_a   1.000
_cell.length_b   1.000
_cell.length_c   1.000
_cell.angle_alpha   90.00
_cell.angle_beta   90.00
_cell.angle_gamma   90.00
#
_symmetry.space_group_name_H-M   'P 1'
#
loop_
_entity.id
_entity.type
_entity.pdbx_description
1 polymer ?
#
loop_
_entity_poly.entity_id
_entity_poly.type
_entity_poly.pdbx_seq_one_letter_code
_entity_poly.pdbx_strand_id
1 'polypeptide(L)'
;MLDDLTVLWTRNLITETAEPLTSNPFINELYRSFFRNAFADDSSYKSAMQNRTRDAALWHKQVLFSTNSSCSESILLYDIGTSGLPSFREEGLNDSSGAASPVDPRGPESVSTVSSYFGDVDITVPIGQITYQSNLTF
;
A
#
# COMPACT_ATOMS: atom_id res chain seq x y z
N MET A 1 -3.22 -22.64 -2.66
CA MET A 1 -2.15 -22.46 -3.65
C MET A 1 -1.32 -21.29 -3.17
N LEU A 2 -0.30 -21.55 -2.34
CA LEU A 2 0.58 -20.54 -1.73
C LEU A 2 1.99 -20.62 -2.32
N ASP A 3 2.19 -21.49 -3.30
CA ASP A 3 3.49 -21.82 -3.89
C ASP A 3 4.11 -20.60 -4.60
N ASP A 4 3.27 -19.69 -5.13
CA ASP A 4 3.67 -18.44 -5.77
C ASP A 4 4.30 -17.41 -4.80
N LEU A 5 4.05 -17.53 -3.49
CA LEU A 5 4.66 -16.65 -2.48
C LEU A 5 6.14 -16.98 -2.21
N THR A 6 6.61 -18.13 -2.70
CA THR A 6 8.01 -18.55 -2.58
C THR A 6 8.84 -18.23 -3.83
N VAL A 7 8.20 -17.70 -4.88
CA VAL A 7 8.88 -17.32 -6.12
C VAL A 7 9.53 -15.97 -5.93
N LEU A 8 10.86 -15.94 -6.02
CA LEU A 8 11.59 -14.68 -6.14
C LEU A 8 11.28 -14.10 -7.53
N TRP A 9 10.42 -13.09 -7.56
CA TRP A 9 9.95 -12.47 -8.80
C TRP A 9 11.12 -11.89 -9.59
N THR A 10 11.52 -12.58 -10.65
CA THR A 10 12.55 -12.08 -11.56
C THR A 10 11.97 -10.95 -12.41
N ARG A 11 12.82 -10.07 -12.93
CA ARG A 11 12.42 -8.98 -13.84
C ARG A 11 11.54 -9.47 -15.01
N ASN A 12 11.83 -10.66 -15.55
CA ASN A 12 11.09 -11.22 -16.67
C ASN A 12 9.68 -11.66 -16.25
N LEU A 13 9.56 -12.36 -15.12
CA LEU A 13 8.27 -12.75 -14.55
C LEU A 13 7.37 -11.54 -14.24
N ILE A 14 7.96 -10.47 -13.69
CA ILE A 14 7.24 -9.21 -13.46
C ILE A 14 6.76 -8.61 -14.78
N THR A 15 7.61 -8.63 -15.82
CA THR A 15 7.28 -8.05 -17.13
C THR A 15 6.18 -8.82 -17.84
N GLU A 16 6.24 -10.15 -17.84
CA GLU A 16 5.24 -11.03 -18.44
C GLU A 16 3.89 -10.92 -17.71
N THR A 17 3.91 -10.92 -16.38
CA THR A 17 2.69 -10.79 -15.57
C THR A 17 2.07 -9.40 -15.70
N ALA A 18 2.89 -8.37 -15.92
CA ALA A 18 2.41 -7.01 -16.15
C ALA A 18 1.99 -6.75 -17.61
N GLU A 19 2.30 -7.64 -18.57
CA GLU A 19 2.03 -7.42 -20.00
C GLU A 19 0.57 -7.03 -20.29
N PRO A 20 -0.45 -7.73 -19.74
CA PRO A 20 -1.86 -7.37 -19.95
C PRO A 20 -2.24 -6.01 -19.38
N LEU A 21 -1.56 -5.58 -18.31
CA LEU A 21 -1.75 -4.26 -17.69
C LEU A 21 -1.04 -3.16 -18.48
N THR A 22 0.06 -3.50 -19.17
CA THR A 22 0.81 -2.54 -19.99
C THR A 22 0.27 -2.37 -21.40
N SER A 23 -0.40 -3.39 -21.94
CA SER A 23 -0.99 -3.39 -23.29
C SER A 23 -2.31 -2.62 -23.39
N ASN A 24 -2.96 -2.33 -22.25
CA ASN A 24 -4.13 -1.46 -22.19
C ASN A 24 -3.69 0.01 -21.96
N PRO A 25 -3.73 0.89 -22.99
CA PRO A 25 -3.27 2.26 -22.87
C PRO A 25 -4.09 3.09 -21.87
N PHE A 26 -5.40 2.80 -21.71
CA PHE A 26 -6.27 3.56 -20.79
C PHE A 26 -5.90 3.37 -19.31
N ILE A 27 -5.60 2.14 -18.90
CA ILE A 27 -5.21 1.83 -17.51
C ILE A 27 -3.78 2.35 -17.23
N ASN A 28 -2.93 2.37 -18.25
CA ASN A 28 -1.51 2.64 -18.12
C ASN A 28 -1.17 4.14 -18.19
N GLU A 29 -1.93 4.94 -18.94
CA GLU A 29 -1.56 6.33 -19.26
C GLU A 29 -1.84 7.31 -18.13
N LEU A 30 -3.00 7.21 -17.45
CA LEU A 30 -3.39 8.13 -16.38
C LEU A 30 -2.38 8.13 -15.21
N TYR A 31 -1.98 6.97 -14.70
CA TYR A 31 -1.05 6.88 -13.56
C TYR A 31 0.41 7.08 -13.96
N ARG A 32 0.84 6.58 -15.13
CA ARG A 32 2.20 6.84 -15.59
C ARG A 32 2.40 8.29 -15.96
N SER A 33 1.37 9.03 -16.39
CA SER A 33 1.52 10.46 -16.69
C SER A 33 1.96 11.24 -15.45
N PHE A 34 1.38 10.95 -14.28
CA PHE A 34 1.82 11.53 -13.02
C PHE A 34 3.28 11.18 -12.74
N PHE A 35 3.68 9.90 -12.75
CA PHE A 35 5.07 9.51 -12.48
C PHE A 35 6.08 10.00 -13.54
N ARG A 36 5.67 10.09 -14.81
CA ARG A 36 6.51 10.63 -15.90
C ARG A 36 6.73 12.13 -15.76
N ASN A 37 5.71 12.84 -15.30
CA ASN A 37 5.74 14.29 -15.12
C ASN A 37 6.15 14.70 -13.70
N ALA A 38 6.20 13.75 -12.77
CA ALA A 38 6.66 13.95 -11.41
C ALA A 38 8.16 14.21 -11.45
N PHE A 39 8.50 15.49 -11.38
CA PHE A 39 9.86 15.92 -11.18
C PHE A 39 10.14 16.01 -9.68
N ALA A 40 11.01 15.13 -9.19
CA ALA A 40 11.59 15.27 -7.86
C ALA A 40 12.94 15.99 -8.01
N ASP A 41 12.99 17.24 -7.55
CA ASP A 41 14.25 17.96 -7.42
C ASP A 41 15.23 17.17 -6.52
N ASP A 42 16.50 17.08 -6.94
CA ASP A 42 17.51 16.26 -6.26
C ASP A 42 17.74 16.69 -4.81
N SER A 43 17.70 18.01 -4.55
CA SER A 43 17.84 18.53 -3.18
C SER A 43 16.63 18.17 -2.31
N SER A 44 15.43 18.21 -2.89
CA SER A 44 14.18 17.83 -2.23
C SER A 44 14.16 16.32 -1.94
N TYR A 45 14.60 15.50 -2.90
CA TYR A 45 14.71 14.04 -2.73
C TYR A 45 15.70 13.69 -1.61
N LYS A 46 16.91 14.28 -1.62
CA LYS A 46 17.92 14.05 -0.57
C LYS A 46 17.42 14.47 0.80
N SER A 47 16.76 15.62 0.90
CA SER A 47 16.16 16.10 2.15
C SER A 47 15.07 15.15 2.65
N ALA A 48 14.21 14.65 1.75
CA ALA A 48 13.18 13.67 2.10
C ALA A 48 13.79 12.34 2.59
N MET A 49 14.85 11.86 1.95
CA MET A 49 15.56 10.64 2.37
C MET A 49 16.25 10.80 3.74
N GLN A 50 16.81 11.97 4.02
CA GLN A 50 17.38 12.28 5.33
C GLN A 50 16.31 12.31 6.43
N ASN A 51 15.17 12.95 6.16
CA ASN A 51 14.03 12.96 7.08
C ASN A 51 13.54 11.54 7.35
N ARG A 52 13.28 10.76 6.29
CA ARG A 52 12.84 9.37 6.41
C ARG A 52 13.81 8.53 7.26
N THR A 53 15.11 8.65 7.03
CA THR A 53 16.13 7.93 7.79
C THR A 53 16.12 8.30 9.27
N ARG A 54 16.05 9.60 9.58
CA ARG A 54 15.97 10.09 10.96
C ARG A 54 14.70 9.60 11.64
N ASP A 55 13.56 9.71 10.96
CA ASP A 55 12.26 9.43 11.54
C ASP A 55 12.08 7.92 11.77
N ALA A 56 12.58 7.07 10.86
CA ALA A 56 12.67 5.62 11.06
C ALA A 56 13.54 5.25 12.26
N ALA A 57 14.71 5.87 12.41
CA ALA A 57 15.57 5.62 13.58
C ALA A 57 14.89 6.00 14.91
N LEU A 58 14.11 7.09 14.93
CA LEU A 58 13.34 7.48 16.11
C LEU A 58 12.17 6.52 16.36
N TRP A 59 11.47 6.10 15.32
CA TRP A 59 10.39 5.12 15.37
C TRP A 59 10.86 3.77 15.94
N HIS A 60 11.96 3.23 15.42
CA HIS A 60 12.58 1.98 15.93
C HIS A 60 13.25 2.13 17.29
N LYS A 61 13.41 3.35 17.81
CA LYS A 61 13.95 3.59 19.15
C LYS A 61 12.84 3.76 20.19
N GLN A 62 11.73 4.39 19.81
CA GLN A 62 10.71 4.85 20.74
C GLN A 62 9.42 4.05 20.66
N VAL A 63 9.08 3.54 19.48
CA VAL A 63 7.81 2.85 19.22
C VAL A 63 8.06 1.37 18.98
N LEU A 64 8.72 1.01 17.88
CA LEU A 64 9.05 -0.38 17.51
C LEU A 64 10.47 -0.77 17.96
N PHE A 65 10.75 -0.64 19.25
CA PHE A 65 12.07 -0.89 19.81
C PHE A 65 12.37 -2.37 19.99
N SER A 66 13.63 -2.75 19.78
CA SER A 66 14.13 -4.10 20.00
C SER A 66 14.86 -4.21 21.34
N THR A 67 14.97 -5.44 21.85
CA THR A 67 15.77 -5.79 23.01
C THR A 67 16.68 -6.98 22.67
N ASN A 68 17.49 -7.40 23.63
CA ASN A 68 18.31 -8.60 23.48
C ASN A 68 17.46 -9.88 23.34
N SER A 69 16.18 -9.85 23.72
CA SER A 69 15.27 -11.01 23.68
C SER A 69 14.24 -10.95 22.55
N SER A 70 13.97 -9.77 21.96
CA SER A 70 13.01 -9.63 20.86
C SER A 70 13.48 -8.63 19.81
N CYS A 71 13.22 -8.96 18.53
CA CYS A 71 13.44 -8.05 17.41
C CYS A 71 12.49 -6.83 17.43
N SER A 72 11.37 -6.92 18.15
CA SER A 72 10.48 -5.80 18.46
C SER A 72 9.68 -6.12 19.73
N GLU A 73 9.62 -5.20 20.67
CA GLU A 73 8.80 -5.29 21.90
C GLU A 73 7.38 -4.75 21.71
N SER A 74 7.05 -4.31 20.50
CA SER A 74 5.73 -3.76 20.19
C SER A 74 5.27 -4.18 18.81
N ILE A 75 3.95 -4.14 18.65
CA ILE A 75 3.25 -4.37 17.39
C ILE A 75 2.25 -3.22 17.21
N LEU A 76 2.13 -2.72 15.99
CA LEU A 76 1.06 -1.81 15.61
C LEU A 76 -0.04 -2.65 14.97
N LEU A 77 -1.18 -2.73 15.64
CA LEU A 77 -2.38 -3.38 15.09
C LEU A 77 -3.34 -2.30 14.61
N TYR A 78 -3.75 -2.39 13.35
CA TYR A 78 -4.72 -1.51 12.76
C TYR A 78 -5.66 -2.31 11.84
N ASP A 79 -6.87 -1.80 11.66
CA ASP A 79 -7.79 -2.34 10.65
C ASP A 79 -7.33 -1.82 9.28
N ILE A 80 -7.00 -2.73 8.36
CA ILE A 80 -6.60 -2.37 6.99
C ILE A 80 -7.77 -1.85 6.15
N GLY A 81 -8.97 -1.87 6.70
CA GLY A 81 -10.21 -1.36 6.12
C GLY A 81 -11.21 -2.49 5.90
N THR A 82 -12.48 -2.21 6.20
CA THR A 82 -13.58 -3.12 5.90
C THR A 82 -13.68 -3.33 4.39
N SER A 83 -13.77 -4.59 3.97
CA SER A 83 -14.12 -4.95 2.60
C SER A 83 -15.49 -4.35 2.22
N GLY A 84 -15.49 -3.26 1.46
CA GLY A 84 -16.61 -2.83 0.61
C GLY A 84 -16.41 -3.30 -0.82
N LEU A 85 -17.19 -2.79 -1.79
CA LEU A 85 -16.79 -2.92 -3.20
C LEU A 85 -15.34 -2.40 -3.32
N PRO A 86 -14.44 -3.12 -4.01
CA PRO A 86 -13.04 -2.73 -4.12
C PRO A 86 -12.95 -1.26 -4.52
N SER A 87 -12.08 -0.51 -3.85
CA SER A 87 -11.65 0.77 -4.42
C SER A 87 -10.92 0.43 -5.72
N PHE A 88 -11.58 0.65 -6.84
CA PHE A 88 -11.01 0.47 -8.15
C PHE A 88 -9.95 1.55 -8.35
N ARG A 89 -8.94 1.24 -9.16
CA ARG A 89 -7.95 2.26 -9.51
C ARG A 89 -8.64 3.37 -10.28
N GLU A 90 -9.59 3.02 -11.13
CA GLU A 90 -10.45 3.92 -11.88
C GLU A 90 -11.40 4.71 -10.95
N GLU A 91 -11.16 6.02 -10.81
CA GLU A 91 -11.91 6.94 -9.94
C GLU A 91 -13.43 6.84 -10.14
N GLY A 92 -13.90 6.79 -11.39
CA GLY A 92 -15.34 6.71 -11.70
C GLY A 92 -16.02 5.39 -11.31
N LEU A 93 -15.25 4.36 -10.94
CA LEU A 93 -15.81 3.12 -10.38
C LEU A 93 -15.98 3.19 -8.85
N ASN A 94 -15.37 4.20 -8.21
CA ASN A 94 -15.47 4.46 -6.77
C ASN A 94 -16.67 5.34 -6.37
N ASP A 95 -17.42 5.88 -7.34
CA ASP A 95 -18.62 6.69 -7.09
C ASP A 95 -19.90 5.85 -6.95
N SER A 96 -19.78 4.52 -7.02
CA SER A 96 -20.93 3.61 -6.88
C SER A 96 -21.35 3.43 -5.42
N SER A 97 -22.65 3.22 -5.19
CA SER A 97 -23.20 2.98 -3.85
C SER A 97 -22.52 1.77 -3.19
N GLY A 98 -21.76 2.00 -2.12
CA GLY A 98 -21.05 0.95 -1.38
C GLY A 98 -19.59 0.72 -1.80
N ALA A 99 -19.06 1.53 -2.72
CA ALA A 99 -17.63 1.58 -3.02
C ALA A 99 -16.84 2.25 -1.91
N ALA A 100 -15.65 1.70 -1.61
CA ALA A 100 -14.69 2.34 -0.73
C ALA A 100 -13.91 3.40 -1.54
N SER A 101 -13.89 4.64 -1.07
CA SER A 101 -12.98 5.65 -1.63
C SER A 101 -11.56 5.40 -1.13
N PRO A 102 -10.52 5.58 -1.98
CA PRO A 102 -9.15 5.62 -1.51
C PRO A 102 -8.98 6.65 -0.40
N VAL A 103 -8.40 6.23 0.72
CA VAL A 103 -8.14 7.10 1.86
C VAL A 103 -7.11 8.19 1.49
N ASP A 104 -7.28 9.43 1.97
CA ASP A 104 -6.25 10.47 1.82
C ASP A 104 -4.96 9.98 2.50
N PRO A 105 -3.84 9.83 1.76
CA PRO A 105 -2.58 9.32 2.30
C PRO A 105 -1.93 10.25 3.34
N ARG A 106 -2.51 11.44 3.59
CA ARG A 106 -2.10 12.40 4.62
C ARG A 106 -3.06 12.37 5.83
N GLY A 107 -4.15 11.62 5.74
CA GLY A 107 -5.18 11.52 6.76
C GLY A 107 -4.85 10.47 7.83
N PRO A 108 -5.52 10.54 8.98
CA PRO A 108 -5.30 9.58 10.08
C PRO A 108 -5.64 8.13 9.72
N GLU A 109 -6.39 7.92 8.65
CA GLU A 109 -6.82 6.61 8.16
C GLU A 109 -5.75 5.92 7.27
N SER A 110 -4.65 6.61 6.91
CA SER A 110 -3.59 6.07 6.05
C SER A 110 -2.52 5.27 6.79
N VAL A 111 -2.91 4.56 7.86
CA VAL A 111 -1.98 3.80 8.73
C VAL A 111 -1.19 2.75 7.92
N SER A 112 -1.76 2.24 6.83
CA SER A 112 -1.09 1.31 5.90
C SER A 112 0.18 1.87 5.23
N THR A 113 0.37 3.20 5.25
CA THR A 113 1.58 3.83 4.72
C THR A 113 2.75 3.85 5.72
N VAL A 114 2.48 3.62 7.01
CA VAL A 114 3.48 3.69 8.09
C VAL A 114 4.61 2.70 7.84
N SER A 115 4.27 1.44 7.57
CA SER A 115 5.25 0.37 7.33
C SER A 115 6.13 0.66 6.11
N SER A 116 5.54 1.17 5.03
CA SER A 116 6.27 1.55 3.83
C SER A 116 7.21 2.75 4.07
N TYR A 117 6.78 3.71 4.88
CA TYR A 117 7.57 4.89 5.21
C TYR A 117 8.75 4.53 6.12
N PHE A 118 8.55 3.75 7.18
CA PHE A 118 9.62 3.42 8.14
C PHE A 118 10.44 2.17 7.77
N GLY A 119 9.98 1.38 6.80
CA GLY A 119 10.66 0.14 6.38
C GLY A 119 10.36 -1.05 7.29
N ASP A 120 9.16 -1.09 7.85
CA ASP A 120 8.72 -2.15 8.75
C ASP A 120 8.11 -3.34 8.02
N VAL A 121 8.00 -4.46 8.72
CA VAL A 121 7.22 -5.61 8.26
C VAL A 121 5.75 -5.33 8.48
N ASP A 122 4.94 -5.48 7.42
CA ASP A 122 3.48 -5.37 7.47
C ASP A 122 2.85 -6.73 7.16
N ILE A 123 1.92 -7.17 7.98
CA ILE A 123 1.25 -8.47 7.85
C ILE A 123 -0.25 -8.27 7.99
N THR A 124 -0.99 -8.62 6.94
CA THR A 124 -2.45 -8.65 6.96
C THR A 124 -2.93 -10.06 7.30
N VAL A 125 -3.70 -10.19 8.38
CA VAL A 125 -4.32 -11.45 8.79
C VAL A 125 -5.84 -11.36 8.59
N PRO A 126 -6.46 -12.23 7.78
CA PRO A 126 -7.91 -12.28 7.66
C PRO A 126 -8.55 -12.69 8.99
N ILE A 127 -9.40 -11.85 9.57
CA ILE A 127 -10.10 -12.11 10.84
C ILE A 127 -11.56 -12.60 10.66
N GLY A 128 -12.01 -12.76 9.42
CA GLY A 128 -13.36 -13.20 9.06
C GLY A 128 -13.83 -12.60 7.75
N GLN A 129 -15.07 -12.92 7.38
CA GLN A 129 -15.77 -12.31 6.26
C GLN A 129 -17.13 -11.80 6.73
N ILE A 130 -17.49 -10.58 6.35
CA ILE A 130 -18.84 -10.06 6.52
C ILE A 130 -19.69 -10.43 5.30
N THR A 131 -21.00 -10.63 5.50
CA THR A 131 -21.91 -10.83 4.37
C THR A 131 -22.01 -9.54 3.58
N TYR A 132 -21.56 -9.57 2.33
CA TYR A 132 -21.73 -8.46 1.39
C TYR A 132 -23.23 -8.21 1.16
N GLN A 133 -23.70 -7.00 1.49
CA GLN A 133 -25.04 -6.55 1.14
C GLN A 133 -24.92 -5.61 -0.07
N SER A 134 -25.35 -6.08 -1.24
CA SER A 134 -25.44 -5.23 -2.43
C SER A 134 -26.81 -4.55 -2.49
N ASN A 135 -26.83 -3.26 -2.82
CA ASN A 135 -28.06 -2.56 -3.19
C ASN A 135 -28.57 -2.98 -4.60
N LEU A 136 -27.82 -3.80 -5.35
CA LEU A 136 -28.14 -4.19 -6.73
C LEU A 136 -28.73 -5.61 -6.87
N THR A 137 -29.10 -6.25 -5.76
CA THR A 137 -29.80 -7.55 -5.80
C THR A 137 -31.24 -7.42 -5.31
N PHE A 138 -32.17 -7.35 -6.26
CA PHE A 138 -33.51 -7.92 -6.16
C PHE A 138 -33.76 -8.79 -7.39
#